data_AF-A0A7R8A068-F1
#
_entry.id   AF-A0A7R8A068-F1
#
_cell.length_a   1.000
_cell.length_b   1.000
_cell.length_c   1.000
_cell.angle_alpha   90.00
_cell.angle_beta   90.00
_cell.angle_gamma   90.00
#
_symmetry.space_group_name_H-M   'P 1'
#
loop_
_entity.id
_entity.type
_entity.pdbx_description
1 polymer ?
#
loop_
_entity_poly.entity_id
_entity_poly.type
_entity_poly.pdbx_seq_one_letter_code
_entity_poly.pdbx_strand_id
1 'polypeptide(L)'
;MLFFVALPYFCCIFLLLLFTCFAFFGLSPFYTHTHRHHSLFSLPLFLRELIIIITTMATTSTQTKPSKHSREEEMEETPLNCPIPVPKPAIYPNEMYLCRRDEYHDMINHHKAVFYTRATPRAAEVTVGHALESVFVRVRTWATMWGKGESLSHLADSDKQAIIASLDEYCVQEDWDSILLSLPPAARANFGLILVETMLNQFICTKFIDSPFWFMDGKINATDSEPQSDFHKRFQYVYERLLQVSREDAAWWKSIIVGKLNDEPCVMNNIPPTPVGRNTIKHRTALVKTYTDELMRSRLFQLLLRDPVTKYKRSQRKSSLRLLLESAAQTVIHGDGGLYGNMNIVRLPDLPKFNHWSGQMIVHPFHAGFEPVEGSRVLIVTRPSYSYIDIISLKHFCTVPPWMVNRAEVLVAAKGRKARALWAAAAVSNDCDDTVGMDKEEGESQEDDDTEENADPVRDLPPLRETIWRQ
;
A
#
# COMPACT_ATOMS: atom_id res chain seq x y z
N MET A 1 38.75 -0.30 -14.08
CA MET A 1 38.66 -1.04 -15.34
C MET A 1 37.57 -2.12 -15.29
N LEU A 2 36.33 -1.76 -14.91
CA LEU A 2 35.20 -2.70 -14.74
C LEU A 2 33.91 -2.25 -15.46
N PHE A 3 33.91 -1.07 -16.08
CA PHE A 3 32.73 -0.46 -16.72
C PHE A 3 32.48 -0.91 -18.17
N PHE A 4 33.43 -1.61 -18.80
CA PHE A 4 33.33 -1.99 -20.23
C PHE A 4 32.73 -3.38 -20.50
N VAL A 5 32.40 -4.16 -19.46
CA VAL A 5 31.90 -5.54 -19.62
C VAL A 5 30.36 -5.64 -19.57
N ALA A 6 29.68 -4.63 -19.02
CA ALA A 6 28.22 -4.65 -18.85
C ALA A 6 27.42 -4.18 -20.08
N LEU A 7 28.04 -3.43 -21.00
CA LEU A 7 27.37 -2.83 -22.16
C LEU A 7 26.74 -3.85 -23.15
N PRO A 8 27.41 -4.98 -23.54
CA PRO A 8 26.80 -5.93 -24.46
C PRO A 8 25.60 -6.68 -23.86
N TYR A 9 25.59 -6.90 -22.54
CA TYR A 9 24.47 -7.59 -21.85
C TYR A 9 23.17 -6.78 -21.88
N PHE A 10 23.25 -5.46 -21.71
CA PHE A 10 22.07 -4.58 -21.84
C PHE A 10 21.50 -4.58 -23.27
N CYS A 11 22.36 -4.61 -24.28
CA CYS A 11 21.93 -4.62 -25.69
C CYS A 11 21.17 -5.91 -26.04
N CYS A 12 21.63 -7.07 -25.58
CA CYS A 12 20.95 -8.35 -25.79
C CYS A 12 19.58 -8.42 -25.10
N ILE A 13 19.43 -7.89 -23.88
CA ILE A 13 18.14 -7.85 -23.16
C ILE A 13 17.15 -6.92 -23.87
N PHE A 14 17.62 -5.77 -24.39
CA PHE A 14 16.79 -4.82 -25.11
C PHE A 14 16.29 -5.38 -26.46
N LEU A 15 17.13 -6.11 -27.19
CA LEU A 15 16.75 -6.83 -28.42
C LEU A 15 15.76 -7.97 -28.15
N LEU A 16 15.90 -8.70 -27.04
CA LEU A 16 14.95 -9.73 -26.61
C LEU A 16 13.56 -9.15 -26.33
N LEU A 17 13.49 -8.01 -25.63
CA LEU A 17 12.23 -7.32 -25.34
C LEU A 17 11.55 -6.80 -26.62
N LEU A 18 12.32 -6.25 -27.57
CA LEU A 18 11.82 -5.81 -28.88
C LEU A 18 11.24 -6.99 -29.70
N PHE A 19 11.90 -8.15 -29.70
CA PHE A 19 11.39 -9.34 -30.39
C PHE A 19 10.11 -9.89 -29.73
N THR A 20 10.00 -9.88 -28.40
CA THR A 20 8.76 -10.31 -27.73
C THR A 20 7.57 -9.39 -28.02
N CYS A 21 7.79 -8.09 -28.18
CA CYS A 21 6.74 -7.17 -28.59
C CYS A 21 6.29 -7.40 -30.04
N PHE A 22 7.20 -7.66 -30.98
CA PHE A 22 6.81 -7.95 -32.36
C PHE A 22 6.07 -9.28 -32.51
N ALA A 23 6.41 -10.30 -31.73
CA ALA A 23 5.72 -11.59 -31.74
C ALA A 23 4.26 -11.51 -31.24
N PHE A 24 3.92 -10.54 -30.39
CA PHE A 24 2.58 -10.40 -29.80
C PHE A 24 1.57 -9.64 -30.68
N PHE A 25 2.04 -8.92 -31.71
CA PHE A 25 1.20 -8.13 -32.63
C PHE A 25 1.08 -8.75 -34.04
N GLY A 26 1.64 -9.95 -34.26
CA GLY A 26 1.90 -10.52 -35.58
C GLY A 26 1.03 -11.71 -36.01
N LEU A 27 -0.24 -11.80 -35.58
CA LEU A 27 -1.29 -12.78 -35.98
C LEU A 27 -2.65 -12.12 -35.60
N SER A 28 -3.70 -11.96 -36.40
CA SER A 28 -4.12 -12.52 -37.71
C SER A 28 -5.06 -11.51 -38.47
N PRO A 29 -5.62 -11.80 -39.67
CA PRO A 29 -5.95 -10.76 -40.67
C PRO A 29 -7.43 -10.29 -40.83
N PHE A 30 -7.56 -9.11 -41.46
CA PHE A 30 -8.63 -8.57 -42.35
C PHE A 30 -10.10 -9.06 -42.23
N TYR A 31 -11.02 -8.09 -42.01
CA TYR A 31 -12.08 -7.74 -42.99
C TYR A 31 -12.56 -6.27 -42.82
N THR A 32 -13.43 -5.78 -43.71
CA THR A 32 -13.35 -4.39 -44.24
C THR A 32 -14.48 -3.38 -43.89
N HIS A 33 -14.06 -2.10 -43.76
CA HIS A 33 -14.75 -0.84 -44.11
C HIS A 33 -16.11 -0.45 -43.52
N THR A 34 -16.13 0.69 -42.81
CA THR A 34 -16.81 1.93 -43.27
C THR A 34 -16.26 3.18 -42.55
N HIS A 35 -16.42 4.37 -43.15
CA HIS A 35 -15.78 5.63 -42.71
C HIS A 35 -16.37 6.26 -41.44
N ARG A 36 -15.51 6.70 -40.52
CA ARG A 36 -15.59 8.02 -39.87
C ARG A 36 -14.25 8.44 -39.26
N HIS A 37 -14.02 9.76 -39.19
CA HIS A 37 -12.77 10.37 -38.73
C HIS A 37 -12.45 10.01 -37.28
N HIS A 38 -11.18 9.73 -36.94
CA HIS A 38 -10.53 10.22 -35.70
C HIS A 38 -8.99 10.09 -35.73
N SER A 39 -8.33 11.14 -35.21
CA SER A 39 -6.97 11.23 -34.64
C SER A 39 -5.90 10.17 -34.92
N LEU A 40 -4.76 10.61 -35.46
CA LEU A 40 -3.45 9.96 -35.26
C LEU A 40 -3.11 9.92 -33.76
N PHE A 41 -2.94 8.70 -33.23
CA PHE A 41 -2.63 8.41 -31.84
C PHE A 41 -1.17 7.96 -31.66
N SER A 42 -0.72 7.93 -30.41
CA SER A 42 0.29 7.02 -29.88
C SER A 42 1.73 7.08 -30.41
N LEU A 43 2.56 7.83 -29.68
CA LEU A 43 3.92 7.42 -29.36
C LEU A 43 4.00 7.28 -27.82
N PRO A 44 4.71 6.27 -27.27
CA PRO A 44 4.97 6.21 -25.84
C PRO A 44 5.64 7.51 -25.37
N LEU A 45 5.23 8.06 -24.21
CA LEU A 45 5.73 9.35 -23.71
C LEU A 45 7.26 9.47 -23.76
N PHE A 46 7.95 8.37 -23.43
CA PHE A 46 9.41 8.27 -23.41
C PHE A 46 10.10 8.57 -24.75
N LEU A 47 9.44 8.30 -25.88
CA LEU A 47 9.97 8.59 -27.23
C LEU A 47 9.76 10.05 -27.64
N ARG A 48 8.74 10.75 -27.11
CA ARG A 48 8.55 12.18 -27.34
C ARG A 48 9.62 13.02 -26.65
N GLU A 49 9.92 12.71 -25.38
CA GLU A 49 10.94 13.43 -24.61
C GLU A 49 12.35 13.30 -25.22
N LEU A 50 12.69 12.11 -25.74
CA LEU A 50 13.99 11.88 -26.38
C LEU A 50 14.20 12.75 -27.64
N ILE A 51 13.15 12.97 -28.44
CA ILE A 51 13.19 13.79 -29.65
C ILE A 51 13.33 15.29 -29.32
N ILE A 52 12.69 15.76 -28.24
CA ILE A 52 12.80 17.15 -27.77
C ILE A 52 14.24 17.45 -27.31
N ILE A 53 14.87 16.53 -26.59
CA ILE A 53 16.26 16.66 -26.13
C ILE A 53 17.25 16.71 -27.30
N ILE A 54 17.08 15.86 -28.32
CA ILE A 54 17.95 15.85 -29.51
C ILE A 54 17.81 17.15 -30.31
N THR A 55 16.60 17.72 -30.38
CA THR A 55 16.32 18.94 -31.16
C THR A 55 16.84 20.21 -30.47
N THR A 56 16.87 20.25 -29.13
CA THR A 56 17.37 21.42 -28.36
C THR A 56 18.90 21.53 -28.32
N MET A 57 19.65 20.47 -28.60
CA MET A 57 21.12 20.54 -28.71
C MET A 57 21.64 21.09 -30.06
N ALA A 58 20.76 21.34 -31.04
CA ALA A 58 21.15 21.70 -32.40
C ALA A 58 21.21 23.22 -32.68
N THR A 59 20.77 24.09 -31.75
CA THR A 59 20.47 25.51 -32.04
C THR A 59 21.10 26.54 -31.08
N THR A 60 22.42 26.51 -30.92
CA THR A 60 23.16 27.68 -30.39
C THR A 60 24.50 27.93 -31.10
N SER A 61 24.53 28.90 -32.01
CA SER A 61 25.74 29.64 -32.38
C SER A 61 25.39 30.94 -33.11
N THR A 62 25.69 32.09 -32.50
CA THR A 62 26.60 33.11 -33.07
C THR A 62 26.74 34.30 -32.11
N GLN A 63 27.94 34.88 -32.06
CA GLN A 63 28.26 36.09 -31.28
C GLN A 63 28.04 37.35 -32.14
N THR A 64 27.78 38.50 -31.51
CA THR A 64 28.32 39.79 -31.97
C THR A 64 28.44 40.86 -30.87
N LYS A 65 29.62 41.49 -30.80
CA LYS A 65 29.92 42.82 -30.20
C LYS A 65 30.04 43.84 -31.36
N PRO A 66 30.02 45.19 -31.19
CA PRO A 66 30.76 46.01 -30.21
C PRO A 66 29.82 46.96 -29.41
N SER A 67 30.14 48.15 -28.84
CA SER A 67 31.29 49.08 -28.94
C SER A 67 31.53 49.93 -27.66
N LYS A 68 32.05 51.16 -27.79
CA LYS A 68 32.51 52.11 -26.74
C LYS A 68 31.82 53.49 -26.80
N HIS A 69 31.68 54.12 -25.62
CA HIS A 69 31.72 55.56 -25.24
C HIS A 69 30.65 55.84 -24.14
N SER A 70 30.80 56.73 -23.16
CA SER A 70 31.97 57.47 -22.65
C SER A 70 31.62 58.21 -21.35
N ARG A 71 32.60 58.27 -20.43
CA ARG A 71 32.93 59.41 -19.54
C ARG A 71 32.10 59.63 -18.25
N GLU A 72 32.83 59.85 -17.17
CA GLU A 72 32.36 60.32 -15.86
C GLU A 72 32.19 61.84 -15.87
N GLU A 73 31.14 62.35 -15.22
CA GLU A 73 31.04 63.75 -14.81
C GLU A 73 30.19 63.82 -13.53
N GLU A 74 30.82 64.16 -12.40
CA GLU A 74 30.14 64.58 -11.19
C GLU A 74 29.53 65.97 -11.42
N MET A 75 28.29 66.20 -10.98
CA MET A 75 27.75 67.56 -10.84
C MET A 75 26.86 67.64 -9.61
N GLU A 76 27.15 68.63 -8.76
CA GLU A 76 26.53 68.85 -7.46
C GLU A 76 25.32 69.80 -7.54
N GLU A 77 24.46 69.79 -6.50
CA GLU A 77 23.34 70.70 -6.22
C GLU A 77 22.18 70.80 -7.25
N THR A 78 20.92 70.51 -6.88
CA THR A 78 20.07 71.38 -6.04
C THR A 78 18.83 70.59 -5.55
N PRO A 79 18.35 70.72 -4.31
CA PRO A 79 17.25 69.91 -3.79
C PRO A 79 15.85 70.34 -4.29
N LEU A 80 15.09 69.41 -4.89
CA LEU A 80 13.67 69.62 -5.15
C LEU A 80 12.86 69.54 -3.85
N ASN A 81 12.21 70.64 -3.51
CA ASN A 81 11.40 70.79 -2.30
C ASN A 81 10.01 70.13 -2.47
N CYS A 82 9.93 68.81 -2.27
CA CYS A 82 8.67 68.07 -2.25
C CYS A 82 8.01 68.18 -0.86
N PRO A 83 6.77 68.71 -0.74
CA PRO A 83 6.10 68.77 0.55
C PRO A 83 5.79 67.37 1.08
N ILE A 84 6.28 67.07 2.29
CA ILE A 84 6.05 65.81 2.99
C ILE A 84 4.54 65.63 3.20
N PRO A 85 3.91 64.55 2.68
CA PRO A 85 2.51 64.27 2.99
C PRO A 85 2.39 63.95 4.47
N VAL A 86 1.59 64.75 5.20
CA VAL A 86 1.25 64.45 6.60
C VAL A 86 0.64 63.05 6.65
N PRO A 87 1.22 62.07 7.36
CA PRO A 87 0.73 60.71 7.35
C PRO A 87 -0.66 60.68 8.00
N LYS A 88 -1.67 60.28 7.21
CA LYS A 88 -3.01 60.01 7.76
C LYS A 88 -2.87 58.90 8.81
N PRO A 89 -3.57 58.98 9.96
CA PRO A 89 -3.53 57.93 10.96
C PRO A 89 -3.94 56.59 10.33
N ALA A 90 -3.16 55.54 10.60
CA ALA A 90 -3.44 54.22 10.08
C ALA A 90 -4.82 53.76 10.55
N ILE A 91 -5.63 53.23 9.61
CA ILE A 91 -7.05 52.90 9.85
C ILE A 91 -7.22 51.78 10.90
N TYR A 92 -6.15 51.03 11.19
CA TYR A 92 -6.10 50.06 12.29
C TYR A 92 -4.78 50.16 13.07
N PRO A 93 -4.80 50.08 14.42
CA PRO A 93 -3.58 50.05 15.22
C PRO A 93 -2.85 48.71 15.09
N ASN A 94 -1.53 48.74 14.92
CA ASN A 94 -0.69 47.56 14.68
C ASN A 94 -0.62 46.55 15.85
N GLU A 95 -1.13 46.90 17.03
CA GLU A 95 -0.75 46.24 18.30
C GLU A 95 -1.45 44.89 18.56
N MET A 96 -2.38 44.44 17.71
CA MET A 96 -3.11 43.17 17.95
C MET A 96 -2.80 42.00 17.00
N TYR A 97 -2.57 42.19 15.69
CA TYR A 97 -2.58 41.03 14.75
C TYR A 97 -1.67 41.09 13.51
N LEU A 98 -0.62 41.92 13.47
CA LEU A 98 0.26 41.98 12.28
C LEU A 98 1.76 41.92 12.64
N CYS A 99 2.39 40.80 12.32
CA CYS A 99 3.84 40.73 12.14
C CYS A 99 4.26 41.80 11.12
N ARG A 100 5.46 42.37 11.29
CA ARG A 100 6.03 43.31 10.33
C ARG A 100 6.18 42.65 8.95
N ARG A 101 6.27 43.44 7.87
CA ARG A 101 6.28 42.91 6.49
C ARG A 101 7.46 41.94 6.25
N ASP A 102 8.62 42.27 6.79
CA ASP A 102 9.81 41.44 6.87
C ASP A 102 9.54 40.16 7.67
N GLU A 103 9.01 40.25 8.89
CA GLU A 103 8.64 39.08 9.71
C GLU A 103 7.62 38.16 9.01
N TYR A 104 6.64 38.72 8.29
CA TYR A 104 5.69 37.97 7.47
C TYR A 104 6.39 37.29 6.28
N HIS A 105 7.30 37.98 5.58
CA HIS A 105 8.08 37.38 4.51
C HIS A 105 9.02 36.29 5.02
N ASP A 106 9.65 36.48 6.17
CA ASP A 106 10.51 35.46 6.79
C ASP A 106 9.70 34.26 7.29
N MET A 107 8.51 34.47 7.87
CA MET A 107 7.57 33.40 8.22
C MET A 107 7.11 32.60 6.99
N ILE A 108 6.79 33.28 5.89
CA ILE A 108 6.37 32.67 4.62
C ILE A 108 7.55 32.00 3.91
N ASN A 109 8.75 32.58 3.95
CA ASN A 109 9.97 32.01 3.39
C ASN A 109 10.45 30.82 4.23
N HIS A 110 10.26 30.85 5.55
CA HIS A 110 10.48 29.70 6.44
C HIS A 110 9.47 28.59 6.15
N HIS A 111 8.18 28.89 6.03
CA HIS A 111 7.16 27.91 5.61
C HIS A 111 7.50 27.30 4.24
N LYS A 112 7.84 28.12 3.25
CA LYS A 112 8.29 27.66 1.92
C LYS A 112 9.58 26.85 2.02
N ALA A 113 10.56 27.25 2.82
CA ALA A 113 11.79 26.50 3.01
C ALA A 113 11.52 25.15 3.67
N VAL A 114 10.70 25.07 4.72
CA VAL A 114 10.26 23.81 5.32
C VAL A 114 9.53 22.93 4.29
N PHE A 115 8.62 23.50 3.51
CA PHE A 115 7.88 22.81 2.46
C PHE A 115 8.79 22.26 1.35
N TYR A 116 9.70 23.07 0.79
CA TYR A 116 10.55 22.71 -0.34
C TYR A 116 11.85 21.96 0.05
N THR A 117 12.36 22.11 1.27
CA THR A 117 13.61 21.44 1.72
C THR A 117 13.38 20.18 2.55
N ARG A 118 12.17 19.97 3.10
CA ARG A 118 11.90 18.82 3.98
C ARG A 118 10.84 17.84 3.51
N ALA A 119 10.06 18.12 2.47
CA ALA A 119 9.14 17.11 1.92
C ALA A 119 9.95 15.90 1.36
N THR A 120 9.89 14.76 2.05
CA THR A 120 10.10 13.46 1.37
C THR A 120 9.06 13.38 0.25
N PRO A 121 9.38 12.84 -0.96
CA PRO A 121 8.42 12.81 -2.06
C PRO A 121 7.08 12.24 -1.61
N ARG A 122 6.01 13.04 -1.74
CA ARG A 122 4.66 12.61 -1.31
C ARG A 122 4.31 11.33 -2.06
N ALA A 123 3.92 10.30 -1.31
CA ALA A 123 3.41 9.09 -1.93
C ALA A 123 2.04 9.41 -2.56
N ALA A 124 1.85 9.06 -3.82
CA ALA A 124 0.54 9.17 -4.45
C ALA A 124 -0.34 8.00 -3.99
N GLU A 125 -1.59 8.28 -3.65
CA GLU A 125 -2.57 7.28 -3.20
C GLU A 125 -2.64 6.08 -4.16
N VAL A 126 -2.73 6.33 -5.48
CA VAL A 126 -2.69 5.29 -6.52
C VAL A 126 -1.44 4.41 -6.45
N THR A 127 -0.26 4.98 -6.16
CA THR A 127 1.00 4.23 -6.04
C THR A 127 1.02 3.37 -4.78
N VAL A 128 0.53 3.89 -3.64
CA VAL A 128 0.43 3.12 -2.38
C VAL A 128 -0.60 2.01 -2.51
N GLY A 129 -1.73 2.27 -3.16
CA GLY A 129 -2.78 1.28 -3.42
C GLY A 129 -2.29 0.14 -4.31
N HIS A 130 -1.64 0.45 -5.43
CA HIS A 130 -1.04 -0.56 -6.30
C HIS A 130 0.08 -1.36 -5.58
N ALA A 131 0.86 -0.72 -4.71
CA ALA A 131 1.90 -1.40 -3.94
C ALA A 131 1.31 -2.36 -2.90
N LEU A 132 0.27 -1.96 -2.17
CA LEU A 132 -0.44 -2.84 -1.23
C LEU A 132 -1.16 -3.98 -1.95
N GLU A 133 -1.82 -3.73 -3.08
CA GLU A 133 -2.43 -4.80 -3.88
C GLU A 133 -1.38 -5.80 -4.40
N SER A 134 -0.19 -5.34 -4.81
CA SER A 134 0.90 -6.25 -5.14
C SER A 134 1.33 -7.13 -3.96
N VAL A 135 1.34 -6.59 -2.74
CA VAL A 135 1.63 -7.37 -1.52
C VAL A 135 0.54 -8.42 -1.26
N PHE A 136 -0.73 -8.06 -1.36
CA PHE A 136 -1.84 -9.01 -1.17
C PHE A 136 -1.85 -10.13 -2.21
N VAL A 137 -1.67 -9.80 -3.50
CA VAL A 137 -1.54 -10.80 -4.58
C VAL A 137 -0.36 -11.74 -4.32
N ARG A 138 0.77 -11.23 -3.78
CA ARG A 138 1.92 -12.05 -3.37
C ARG A 138 1.60 -12.95 -2.17
N VAL A 139 0.82 -12.48 -1.19
CA VAL A 139 0.35 -13.29 -0.05
C VAL A 139 -0.48 -14.46 -0.54
N ARG A 140 -1.53 -14.22 -1.34
CA ARG A 140 -2.36 -15.28 -1.93
C ARG A 140 -1.53 -16.24 -2.76
N THR A 141 -0.69 -15.73 -3.65
CA THR A 141 0.19 -16.57 -4.49
C THR A 141 1.12 -17.45 -3.64
N TRP A 142 1.66 -16.92 -2.55
CA TRP A 142 2.51 -17.69 -1.63
C TRP A 142 1.68 -18.77 -0.89
N ALA A 143 0.49 -18.41 -0.39
CA ALA A 143 -0.42 -19.35 0.26
C ALA A 143 -0.82 -20.50 -0.68
N THR A 144 -1.25 -20.21 -1.91
CA THR A 144 -1.56 -21.23 -2.92
C THR A 144 -0.37 -22.11 -3.30
N MET A 145 0.85 -21.56 -3.32
CA MET A 145 2.06 -22.31 -3.67
C MET A 145 2.56 -23.24 -2.56
N TRP A 146 2.40 -22.84 -1.29
CA TRP A 146 3.06 -23.50 -0.15
C TRP A 146 2.12 -24.03 0.94
N GLY A 147 0.86 -23.59 1.00
CA GLY A 147 -0.15 -24.09 1.93
C GLY A 147 -0.79 -25.41 1.47
N LYS A 148 -1.26 -26.24 2.40
CA LYS A 148 -2.00 -27.48 2.11
C LYS A 148 -3.38 -27.14 1.52
N GLY A 149 -3.67 -27.69 0.35
CA GLY A 149 -5.01 -27.70 -0.27
C GLY A 149 -5.75 -29.04 -0.08
N GLU A 150 -5.22 -29.90 0.78
CA GLU A 150 -5.80 -31.19 1.15
C GLU A 150 -6.51 -31.07 2.50
N SER A 151 -7.37 -32.04 2.83
CA SER A 151 -8.07 -32.08 4.11
C SER A 151 -7.11 -32.07 5.31
N LEU A 152 -7.39 -31.19 6.26
CA LEU A 152 -6.65 -31.04 7.51
C LEU A 152 -7.20 -31.93 8.64
N SER A 153 -8.02 -32.94 8.31
CA SER A 153 -8.57 -33.91 9.26
C SER A 153 -7.51 -34.68 10.06
N HIS A 154 -6.28 -34.79 9.53
CA HIS A 154 -5.13 -35.42 10.17
C HIS A 154 -4.50 -34.59 11.31
N LEU A 155 -4.88 -33.33 11.48
CA LEU A 155 -4.40 -32.50 12.60
C LEU A 155 -5.12 -32.90 13.89
N ALA A 156 -4.38 -32.92 15.01
CA ALA A 156 -4.98 -33.10 16.33
C ALA A 156 -5.90 -31.93 16.68
N ASP A 157 -6.99 -32.18 17.39
CA ASP A 157 -7.99 -31.14 17.71
C ASP A 157 -7.41 -29.99 18.54
N SER A 158 -6.39 -30.26 19.36
CA SER A 158 -5.63 -29.22 20.07
C SER A 158 -4.81 -28.33 19.14
N ASP A 159 -4.22 -28.88 18.06
CA ASP A 159 -3.55 -28.09 17.03
C ASP A 159 -4.56 -27.29 16.19
N LYS A 160 -5.72 -27.89 15.83
CA LYS A 160 -6.83 -27.19 15.15
C LYS A 160 -7.27 -25.96 15.97
N GLN A 161 -7.59 -26.15 17.25
CA GLN A 161 -8.04 -25.05 18.11
C GLN A 161 -6.94 -24.00 18.34
N ALA A 162 -5.68 -24.42 18.47
CA ALA A 162 -4.56 -23.48 18.58
C ALA A 162 -4.38 -22.62 17.31
N ILE A 163 -4.65 -23.16 16.12
CA ILE A 163 -4.64 -22.38 14.87
C ILE A 163 -5.76 -21.33 14.89
N ILE A 164 -7.00 -21.70 15.24
CA ILE A 164 -8.12 -20.73 15.34
C ILE A 164 -7.84 -19.65 16.40
N ALA A 165 -7.32 -20.04 17.57
CA ALA A 165 -6.91 -19.11 18.63
C ALA A 165 -5.77 -18.17 18.21
N SER A 166 -4.85 -18.62 17.35
CA SER A 166 -3.79 -17.75 16.82
C SER A 166 -4.31 -16.69 15.84
N LEU A 167 -5.48 -16.90 15.26
CA LEU A 167 -6.16 -16.00 14.33
C LEU A 167 -7.19 -15.09 15.04
N ASP A 168 -6.98 -14.76 16.32
CA ASP A 168 -7.84 -13.78 17.01
C ASP A 168 -7.89 -12.44 16.25
N GLU A 169 -9.05 -11.77 16.31
CA GLU A 169 -9.48 -10.66 15.46
C GLU A 169 -9.60 -10.94 13.94
N TYR A 170 -9.18 -12.10 13.44
CA TYR A 170 -9.25 -12.46 12.01
C TYR A 170 -10.20 -13.63 11.74
N CYS A 171 -10.39 -14.53 12.70
CA CYS A 171 -11.28 -15.69 12.64
C CYS A 171 -12.21 -15.72 13.86
N VAL A 172 -13.46 -16.19 13.68
CA VAL A 172 -14.36 -16.43 14.80
C VAL A 172 -13.78 -17.49 15.74
N GLN A 173 -13.85 -17.23 17.05
CA GLN A 173 -13.30 -18.11 18.08
C GLN A 173 -14.28 -19.24 18.42
N GLU A 174 -14.49 -20.11 17.44
CA GLU A 174 -15.39 -21.27 17.48
C GLU A 174 -14.64 -22.57 17.24
N ASP A 175 -15.35 -23.69 17.35
CA ASP A 175 -14.86 -25.01 16.95
C ASP A 175 -14.54 -25.04 15.45
N TRP A 176 -13.42 -25.69 15.12
CA TRP A 176 -12.92 -25.89 13.77
C TRP A 176 -13.97 -26.49 12.81
N ASP A 177 -14.67 -27.55 13.22
CA ASP A 177 -15.62 -28.25 12.36
C ASP A 177 -16.89 -27.41 12.15
N SER A 178 -17.33 -26.68 13.18
CA SER A 178 -18.42 -25.70 13.12
C SER A 178 -18.14 -24.55 12.13
N ILE A 179 -16.90 -24.04 12.11
CA ILE A 179 -16.45 -23.05 11.12
C ILE A 179 -16.46 -23.68 9.73
N LEU A 180 -15.83 -24.85 9.57
CA LEU A 180 -15.70 -25.53 8.29
C LEU A 180 -17.06 -25.85 7.64
N LEU A 181 -18.00 -26.40 8.40
CA LEU A 181 -19.37 -26.68 7.93
C LEU A 181 -20.13 -25.41 7.52
N SER A 182 -19.79 -24.26 8.10
CA SER A 182 -20.42 -22.97 7.81
C SER A 182 -19.87 -22.26 6.56
N LEU A 183 -18.67 -22.61 6.10
CA LEU A 183 -18.02 -22.08 4.89
C LEU A 183 -18.64 -22.63 3.59
N PRO A 184 -18.50 -21.94 2.43
CA PRO A 184 -18.89 -22.46 1.12
C PRO A 184 -17.97 -23.63 0.68
N PRO A 185 -18.43 -24.56 -0.19
CA PRO A 185 -17.71 -25.79 -0.54
C PRO A 185 -16.25 -25.58 -0.99
N ALA A 186 -15.99 -24.62 -1.88
CA ALA A 186 -14.64 -24.34 -2.36
C ALA A 186 -13.71 -23.85 -1.23
N ALA A 187 -14.24 -23.11 -0.25
CA ALA A 187 -13.48 -22.67 0.93
C ALA A 187 -13.23 -23.82 1.91
N ARG A 188 -14.13 -24.82 2.01
CA ARG A 188 -13.89 -26.03 2.80
C ARG A 188 -12.73 -26.85 2.26
N ALA A 189 -12.75 -27.12 0.95
CA ALA A 189 -11.69 -27.86 0.27
C ALA A 189 -10.32 -27.15 0.40
N ASN A 190 -10.31 -25.81 0.34
CA ASN A 190 -9.09 -25.01 0.38
C ASN A 190 -8.80 -24.37 1.75
N PHE A 191 -9.36 -24.90 2.85
CA PHE A 191 -9.31 -24.25 4.16
C PHE A 191 -7.88 -24.01 4.67
N GLY A 192 -6.96 -24.95 4.42
CA GLY A 192 -5.54 -24.76 4.75
C GLY A 192 -4.87 -23.59 4.01
N LEU A 193 -5.27 -23.31 2.77
CA LEU A 193 -4.77 -22.16 2.00
C LEU A 193 -5.26 -20.84 2.60
N ILE A 194 -6.56 -20.78 2.91
CA ILE A 194 -7.22 -19.63 3.56
C ILE A 194 -6.51 -19.29 4.88
N LEU A 195 -6.24 -20.29 5.72
CA LEU A 195 -5.58 -20.07 7.00
C LEU A 195 -4.14 -19.56 6.82
N VAL A 196 -3.38 -20.07 5.85
CA VAL A 196 -2.03 -19.55 5.52
C VAL A 196 -2.08 -18.11 5.02
N GLU A 197 -3.02 -17.77 4.14
CA GLU A 197 -3.24 -16.39 3.66
C GLU A 197 -3.60 -15.44 4.81
N THR A 198 -4.50 -15.88 5.70
CA THR A 198 -4.93 -15.11 6.88
C THR A 198 -3.78 -14.89 7.86
N MET A 199 -3.04 -15.95 8.23
CA MET A 199 -1.86 -15.83 9.11
C MET A 199 -0.77 -14.92 8.53
N LEU A 200 -0.58 -14.91 7.21
CA LEU A 200 0.37 -14.02 6.55
C LEU A 200 -0.06 -12.55 6.61
N ASN A 201 -1.33 -12.26 6.31
CA ASN A 201 -1.87 -10.90 6.40
C ASN A 201 -1.88 -10.39 7.85
N GLN A 202 -2.26 -11.22 8.82
CA GLN A 202 -2.16 -10.91 10.25
C GLN A 202 -0.71 -10.61 10.66
N PHE A 203 0.25 -11.47 10.28
CA PHE A 203 1.66 -11.27 10.61
C PHE A 203 2.22 -9.96 10.00
N ILE A 204 1.82 -9.61 8.77
CA ILE A 204 2.16 -8.33 8.13
C ILE A 204 1.59 -7.15 8.93
N CYS A 205 0.33 -7.22 9.37
CA CYS A 205 -0.28 -6.20 10.20
C CYS A 205 0.52 -6.00 11.50
N THR A 206 0.70 -7.07 12.27
CA THR A 206 1.33 -7.02 13.59
C THR A 206 2.80 -6.60 13.56
N LYS A 207 3.56 -6.96 12.51
CA LYS A 207 4.99 -6.63 12.43
C LYS A 207 5.29 -5.28 11.78
N PHE A 208 4.43 -4.79 10.88
CA PHE A 208 4.75 -3.62 10.07
C PHE A 208 3.74 -2.46 10.19
N ILE A 209 2.48 -2.74 10.49
CA ILE A 209 1.38 -1.76 10.43
C ILE A 209 0.93 -1.31 11.82
N ASP A 210 0.68 -2.25 12.75
CA ASP A 210 0.22 -1.95 14.11
C ASP A 210 1.21 -1.09 14.92
N SER A 211 2.48 -1.06 14.50
CA SER A 211 3.48 -0.12 14.99
C SER A 211 4.31 0.45 13.83
N PRO A 212 4.04 1.66 13.33
CA PRO A 212 4.78 2.27 12.21
C PRO A 212 6.27 2.51 12.50
N PHE A 213 6.71 2.42 13.76
CA PHE A 213 8.09 2.65 14.20
C PHE A 213 8.92 1.37 14.35
N TRP A 214 8.42 0.21 13.90
CA TRP A 214 9.03 -1.12 14.04
C TRP A 214 10.51 -1.22 13.61
N PHE A 215 10.99 -0.32 12.76
CA PHE A 215 12.37 -0.28 12.26
C PHE A 215 13.36 0.44 13.21
N MET A 216 12.92 1.00 14.33
CA MET A 216 13.78 1.74 15.26
C MET A 216 14.62 0.81 16.14
N ASP A 217 15.94 1.00 16.10
CA ASP A 217 16.91 0.14 16.78
C ASP A 217 17.22 0.55 18.23
N GLY A 218 16.82 1.75 18.66
CA GLY A 218 16.97 2.25 20.02
C GLY A 218 18.40 2.49 20.49
N LYS A 219 19.37 2.55 19.56
CA LYS A 219 20.78 2.75 19.90
C LYS A 219 21.04 4.15 20.45
N ILE A 220 21.82 4.23 21.51
CA ILE A 220 22.20 5.53 22.11
C ILE A 220 23.28 6.22 21.27
N ASN A 221 24.16 5.45 20.64
CA ASN A 221 25.24 5.97 19.79
C ASN A 221 25.70 4.93 18.75
N ALA A 222 26.58 5.32 17.83
CA ALA A 222 27.06 4.45 16.75
C ALA A 222 27.93 3.26 17.22
N THR A 223 28.43 3.29 18.46
CA THR A 223 29.22 2.20 19.07
C THR A 223 28.35 1.19 19.84
N ASP A 224 27.06 1.47 20.02
CA ASP A 224 26.12 0.61 20.73
C ASP A 224 25.91 -0.70 19.96
N SER A 225 26.21 -1.85 20.59
CA SER A 225 26.31 -3.13 19.90
C SER A 225 24.94 -3.76 19.64
N GLU A 226 24.00 -3.64 20.57
CA GLU A 226 22.74 -4.38 20.55
C GLU A 226 21.53 -3.45 20.39
N PRO A 227 20.62 -3.72 19.43
CA PRO A 227 19.40 -2.95 19.29
C PRO A 227 18.42 -3.29 20.42
N GLN A 228 17.75 -2.27 20.98
CA GLN A 228 16.73 -2.46 22.01
C GLN A 228 15.42 -2.88 21.35
N SER A 229 15.07 -4.18 21.45
CA SER A 229 13.90 -4.79 20.79
C SER A 229 12.59 -4.05 20.99
N ASP A 230 12.38 -3.48 22.18
CA ASP A 230 11.13 -2.81 22.57
C ASP A 230 11.16 -1.28 22.43
N PHE A 231 12.24 -0.70 21.87
CA PHE A 231 12.37 0.76 21.78
C PHE A 231 11.26 1.40 20.92
N HIS A 232 10.87 0.76 19.83
CA HIS A 232 9.76 1.21 18.97
C HIS A 232 8.45 1.42 19.75
N LYS A 233 8.20 0.65 20.82
CA LYS A 233 7.01 0.79 21.69
C LYS A 233 6.97 2.12 22.43
N ARG A 234 8.13 2.74 22.70
CA ARG A 234 8.20 4.09 23.30
C ARG A 234 7.72 5.16 22.31
N PHE A 235 8.06 5.02 21.03
CA PHE A 235 7.55 5.90 19.97
C PHE A 235 6.08 5.65 19.67
N GLN A 236 5.63 4.38 19.72
CA GLN A 236 4.22 4.02 19.64
C GLN A 236 3.41 4.72 20.74
N TYR A 237 3.84 4.65 22.00
CA TYR A 237 3.19 5.33 23.11
C TYR A 237 3.09 6.86 22.90
N VAL A 238 4.16 7.50 22.40
CA VAL A 238 4.13 8.94 22.09
C VAL A 238 3.15 9.25 20.96
N TYR A 239 3.11 8.44 19.90
CA TYR A 239 2.13 8.57 18.81
C TYR A 239 0.69 8.43 19.31
N GLU A 240 0.41 7.45 20.17
CA GLU A 240 -0.92 7.25 20.78
C GLU A 240 -1.34 8.42 21.66
N ARG A 241 -0.39 9.06 22.36
CA ARG A 241 -0.66 10.32 23.08
C ARG A 241 -0.88 11.51 22.14
N LEU A 242 -0.16 11.59 21.02
CA LEU A 242 -0.42 12.62 20.01
C LEU A 242 -1.81 12.45 19.37
N LEU A 243 -2.22 11.22 19.05
CA LEU A 243 -3.57 10.91 18.53
C LEU A 243 -4.71 11.37 19.47
N GLN A 244 -4.45 11.45 20.78
CA GLN A 244 -5.38 11.97 21.79
C GLN A 244 -5.40 13.51 21.87
N VAL A 245 -4.40 14.20 21.33
CA VAL A 245 -4.23 15.67 21.38
C VAL A 245 -4.58 16.32 20.04
N SER A 246 -3.93 15.89 18.94
CA SER A 246 -4.28 16.24 17.57
C SER A 246 -3.89 15.06 16.66
N ARG A 247 -4.86 14.60 15.87
CA ARG A 247 -4.64 13.51 14.92
C ARG A 247 -3.81 13.94 13.73
N GLU A 248 -3.93 15.20 13.36
CA GLU A 248 -3.14 15.86 12.32
C GLU A 248 -1.67 15.92 12.74
N ASP A 249 -1.37 16.42 13.95
CA ASP A 249 0.00 16.44 14.46
C ASP A 249 0.59 15.03 14.58
N ALA A 250 -0.20 14.05 15.00
CA ALA A 250 0.20 12.63 15.02
C ALA A 250 0.54 12.09 13.62
N ALA A 251 -0.32 12.37 12.63
CA ALA A 251 -0.12 11.97 11.24
C ALA A 251 1.15 12.59 10.65
N TRP A 252 1.34 13.89 10.85
CA TRP A 252 2.52 14.62 10.39
C TRP A 252 3.80 14.10 11.07
N TRP A 253 3.79 13.95 12.39
CA TRP A 253 4.93 13.49 13.18
C TRP A 253 5.36 12.08 12.77
N LYS A 254 4.40 11.15 12.63
CA LYS A 254 4.64 9.81 12.11
C LYS A 254 5.27 9.87 10.72
N SER A 255 4.65 10.56 9.77
CA SER A 255 5.14 10.57 8.38
C SER A 255 6.53 11.21 8.22
N ILE A 256 6.84 12.27 8.97
CA ILE A 256 8.19 12.85 9.00
C ILE A 256 9.21 11.83 9.54
N ILE A 257 8.90 11.14 10.65
CA ILE A 257 9.82 10.15 11.24
C ILE A 257 10.02 8.96 10.31
N VAL A 258 8.94 8.32 9.86
CA VAL A 258 8.99 7.15 8.97
C VAL A 258 9.69 7.50 7.65
N GLY A 259 9.29 8.62 7.04
CA GLY A 259 9.78 9.07 5.74
C GLY A 259 11.22 9.61 5.75
N LYS A 260 11.72 10.17 6.86
CA LYS A 260 13.11 10.67 6.96
C LYS A 260 14.11 9.65 7.45
N LEU A 261 13.72 8.76 8.35
CA LEU A 261 14.63 7.71 8.83
C LEU A 261 14.81 6.57 7.82
N ASN A 262 13.87 6.42 6.88
CA ASN A 262 13.95 5.47 5.76
C ASN A 262 14.20 6.14 4.39
N ASP A 263 14.65 7.40 4.36
CA ASP A 263 14.87 8.14 3.11
C ASP A 263 15.94 7.45 2.25
N GLU A 264 15.53 7.00 1.06
CA GLU A 264 16.33 6.23 0.13
C GLU A 264 16.54 7.04 -1.17
N PRO A 265 17.73 6.98 -1.81
CA PRO A 265 18.00 7.69 -3.05
C PRO A 265 16.95 7.38 -4.12
N CYS A 266 16.13 8.37 -4.45
CA CYS A 266 15.41 8.33 -5.70
C CYS A 266 16.43 8.30 -6.84
N VAL A 267 16.35 7.29 -7.71
CA VAL A 267 17.26 7.08 -8.86
C VAL A 267 17.34 8.32 -9.75
N MET A 268 16.28 9.14 -9.78
CA MET A 268 16.20 10.38 -10.55
C MET A 268 17.01 11.55 -9.96
N ASN A 269 17.32 11.54 -8.66
CA ASN A 269 17.78 12.75 -7.95
C ASN A 269 19.28 12.76 -7.62
N ASN A 270 20.03 11.68 -7.84
CA ASN A 270 21.47 11.55 -7.53
C ASN A 270 21.90 11.87 -6.07
N ILE A 271 20.96 12.09 -5.15
CA ILE A 271 21.26 12.36 -3.74
C ILE A 271 21.72 11.04 -3.09
N PRO A 272 22.96 10.95 -2.56
CA PRO A 272 23.43 9.73 -1.90
C PRO A 272 22.64 9.46 -0.61
N PRO A 273 22.49 8.19 -0.18
CA PRO A 273 21.69 7.89 1.00
C PRO A 273 22.34 8.53 2.23
N THR A 274 21.52 9.05 3.15
CA THR A 274 22.06 9.54 4.42
C THR A 274 22.70 8.38 5.22
N PRO A 275 23.72 8.63 6.06
CA PRO A 275 24.27 7.58 6.92
C PRO A 275 23.21 6.94 7.82
N VAL A 276 22.24 7.74 8.29
CA VAL A 276 21.06 7.28 9.03
C VAL A 276 20.23 6.32 8.18
N GLY A 277 19.79 6.74 6.99
CA GLY A 277 19.02 5.90 6.07
C GLY A 277 19.70 4.58 5.75
N ARG A 278 21.02 4.56 5.49
CA ARG A 278 21.77 3.29 5.28
C ARG A 278 21.72 2.37 6.50
N ASN A 279 21.85 2.93 7.70
CA ASN A 279 21.82 2.15 8.94
C ASN A 279 20.41 1.60 9.20
N THR A 280 19.36 2.42 9.04
CA THR A 280 17.96 1.98 9.12
C THR A 280 17.66 0.88 8.11
N ILE A 281 18.10 1.04 6.84
CA ILE A 281 17.92 0.03 5.78
C ILE A 281 18.62 -1.28 6.16
N LYS A 282 19.86 -1.23 6.66
CA LYS A 282 20.57 -2.43 7.13
C LYS A 282 19.86 -3.10 8.31
N HIS A 283 19.32 -2.32 9.25
CA HIS A 283 18.58 -2.82 10.41
C HIS A 283 17.25 -3.47 10.01
N ARG A 284 16.42 -2.80 9.19
CA ARG A 284 15.14 -3.35 8.73
C ARG A 284 15.32 -4.63 7.90
N THR A 285 16.35 -4.73 7.06
CA THR A 285 16.68 -5.99 6.35
C THR A 285 17.06 -7.12 7.32
N ALA A 286 17.75 -6.80 8.43
CA ALA A 286 18.03 -7.79 9.48
C ALA A 286 16.76 -8.20 10.24
N LEU A 287 15.88 -7.26 10.60
CA LEU A 287 14.57 -7.55 11.21
C LEU A 287 13.70 -8.42 10.32
N VAL A 288 13.54 -8.09 9.03
CA VAL A 288 12.73 -8.89 8.09
C VAL A 288 13.29 -10.31 7.92
N LYS A 289 14.62 -10.49 7.96
CA LYS A 289 15.23 -11.83 8.03
C LYS A 289 14.85 -12.55 9.33
N THR A 290 14.90 -11.88 10.47
CA THR A 290 14.47 -12.44 11.78
C THR A 290 12.99 -12.81 11.77
N TYR A 291 12.10 -11.97 11.25
CA TYR A 291 10.66 -12.22 11.13
C TYR A 291 10.36 -13.37 10.14
N THR A 292 11.11 -13.47 9.04
CA THR A 292 11.04 -14.65 8.15
C THR A 292 11.41 -15.92 8.91
N ASP A 293 12.49 -15.87 9.69
CA ASP A 293 12.98 -17.00 10.48
C ASP A 293 12.05 -17.36 11.65
N GLU A 294 11.36 -16.38 12.24
CA GLU A 294 10.32 -16.52 13.27
C GLU A 294 9.10 -17.25 12.69
N LEU A 295 8.50 -16.72 11.61
CA LEU A 295 7.33 -17.32 10.98
C LEU A 295 7.62 -18.71 10.40
N MET A 296 8.81 -18.91 9.81
CA MET A 296 9.25 -20.23 9.37
C MET A 296 9.51 -21.23 10.51
N ARG A 297 9.66 -20.80 11.76
CA ARG A 297 9.77 -21.68 12.95
C ARG A 297 8.44 -21.88 13.68
N SER A 298 7.41 -21.09 13.40
CA SER A 298 6.08 -21.25 14.00
C SER A 298 5.51 -22.64 13.69
N ARG A 299 5.27 -23.45 14.73
CA ARG A 299 4.65 -24.79 14.61
C ARG A 299 3.30 -24.70 13.89
N LEU A 300 2.42 -23.81 14.35
CA LEU A 300 1.06 -23.68 13.83
C LEU A 300 1.07 -23.32 12.34
N PHE A 301 1.96 -22.39 11.95
CA PHE A 301 2.14 -22.06 10.53
C PHE A 301 2.66 -23.26 9.73
N GLN A 302 3.68 -23.98 10.24
CA GLN A 302 4.23 -25.16 9.56
C GLN A 302 3.20 -26.28 9.34
N LEU A 303 2.27 -26.52 10.28
CA LEU A 303 1.23 -27.56 10.15
C LEU A 303 0.35 -27.36 8.92
N LEU A 304 0.15 -26.10 8.50
CA LEU A 304 -0.63 -25.71 7.34
C LEU A 304 0.17 -25.72 6.02
N LEU A 305 1.49 -25.91 6.05
CA LEU A 305 2.33 -25.91 4.84
C LEU A 305 2.49 -27.31 4.24
N ARG A 306 2.60 -27.38 2.91
CA ARG A 306 3.01 -28.59 2.19
C ARG A 306 4.43 -28.99 2.59
N ASP A 307 4.68 -30.29 2.68
CA ASP A 307 6.01 -30.80 2.96
C ASP A 307 6.97 -30.55 1.78
N PRO A 308 8.10 -29.85 2.00
CA PRO A 308 9.00 -29.47 0.93
C PRO A 308 9.91 -30.65 0.56
N VAL A 309 9.53 -31.32 -0.54
CA VAL A 309 10.15 -32.52 -1.12
C VAL A 309 11.67 -32.43 -1.26
N THR A 310 12.23 -31.24 -1.52
CA THR A 310 13.68 -31.07 -1.75
C THR A 310 14.29 -29.92 -0.94
N LYS A 311 15.61 -29.99 -0.69
CA LYS A 311 16.39 -28.89 -0.09
C LYS A 311 16.28 -27.59 -0.90
N TYR A 312 16.19 -27.69 -2.24
CA TYR A 312 15.92 -26.55 -3.11
C TYR A 312 14.55 -25.93 -2.81
N LYS A 313 13.48 -26.73 -2.73
CA LYS A 313 12.13 -26.23 -2.39
C LYS A 313 12.06 -25.60 -0.99
N ARG A 314 12.77 -26.17 0.01
CA ARG A 314 12.93 -25.55 1.34
C ARG A 314 13.55 -24.15 1.27
N SER A 315 14.62 -24.01 0.49
CA SER A 315 15.29 -22.72 0.27
C SER A 315 14.41 -21.74 -0.50
N GLN A 316 13.70 -22.22 -1.53
CA GLN A 316 12.77 -21.43 -2.35
C GLN A 316 11.65 -20.84 -1.48
N ARG A 317 10.95 -21.68 -0.67
CA ARG A 317 9.87 -21.26 0.23
C ARG A 317 10.30 -20.16 1.20
N LYS A 318 11.46 -20.34 1.82
CA LYS A 318 12.03 -19.35 2.77
C LYS A 318 12.44 -18.05 2.05
N SER A 319 13.02 -18.15 0.86
CA SER A 319 13.48 -16.99 0.09
C SER A 319 12.31 -16.19 -0.48
N SER A 320 11.25 -16.85 -0.98
CA SER A 320 10.05 -16.17 -1.45
C SER A 320 9.27 -15.52 -0.31
N LEU A 321 9.23 -16.13 0.88
CA LEU A 321 8.64 -15.51 2.07
C LEU A 321 9.40 -14.26 2.49
N ARG A 322 10.74 -14.29 2.48
CA ARG A 322 11.55 -13.12 2.78
C ARG A 322 11.27 -11.97 1.80
N LEU A 323 11.25 -12.25 0.49
CA LEU A 323 10.95 -11.25 -0.55
C LEU A 323 9.53 -10.65 -0.40
N LEU A 324 8.55 -11.46 0.03
CA LEU A 324 7.21 -11.00 0.35
C LEU A 324 7.21 -10.03 1.54
N LEU A 325 7.87 -10.39 2.63
CA LEU A 325 7.97 -9.54 3.83
C LEU A 325 8.82 -8.27 3.58
N GLU A 326 9.87 -8.36 2.76
CA GLU A 326 10.65 -7.20 2.29
C GLU A 326 9.77 -6.24 1.47
N SER A 327 8.92 -6.76 0.58
CA SER A 327 7.95 -5.98 -0.20
C SER A 327 6.87 -5.33 0.69
N ALA A 328 6.36 -6.06 1.68
CA ALA A 328 5.37 -5.54 2.64
C ALA A 328 5.96 -4.40 3.47
N ALA A 329 7.15 -4.61 4.05
CA ALA A 329 7.87 -3.60 4.82
C ALA A 329 8.14 -2.32 4.03
N GLN A 330 8.61 -2.43 2.77
CA GLN A 330 8.85 -1.26 1.91
C GLN A 330 7.55 -0.51 1.60
N THR A 331 6.47 -1.25 1.31
CA THR A 331 5.16 -0.68 0.97
C THR A 331 4.56 0.11 2.12
N VAL A 332 4.61 -0.44 3.34
CA VAL A 332 4.10 0.24 4.54
C VAL A 332 4.92 1.49 4.85
N ILE A 333 6.26 1.40 4.82
CA ILE A 333 7.15 2.57 4.99
C ILE A 333 6.83 3.68 3.97
N HIS A 334 6.58 3.31 2.71
CA HIS A 334 6.26 4.30 1.65
C HIS A 334 4.90 4.99 1.89
N GLY A 335 3.88 4.24 2.31
CA GLY A 335 2.58 4.80 2.66
C GLY A 335 2.64 5.68 3.92
N ASP A 336 3.08 5.12 5.05
CA ASP A 336 3.14 5.82 6.33
C ASP A 336 4.09 7.02 6.32
N GLY A 337 5.20 6.95 5.58
CA GLY A 337 6.15 8.06 5.42
C GLY A 337 5.76 9.10 4.37
N GLY A 338 4.82 8.78 3.48
CA GLY A 338 4.56 9.58 2.27
C GLY A 338 3.15 10.19 2.17
N LEU A 339 2.16 9.66 2.88
CA LEU A 339 0.76 10.12 2.78
C LEU A 339 0.37 11.22 3.77
N TYR A 340 1.07 11.36 4.92
CA TYR A 340 0.74 12.32 5.98
C TYR A 340 -0.68 12.12 6.55
N GLY A 341 -1.07 10.86 6.76
CA GLY A 341 -2.35 10.46 7.39
C GLY A 341 -2.17 9.27 8.34
N ASN A 342 -3.13 9.04 9.22
CA ASN A 342 -3.15 7.91 10.15
C ASN A 342 -3.76 6.68 9.48
N MET A 343 -3.12 5.50 9.57
CA MET A 343 -3.73 4.29 9.03
C MET A 343 -4.75 3.74 10.03
N ASN A 344 -5.94 3.43 9.54
CA ASN A 344 -7.02 2.77 10.26
C ASN A 344 -7.25 1.38 9.64
N ILE A 345 -7.27 0.35 10.50
CA ILE A 345 -7.39 -1.06 10.13
C ILE A 345 -8.72 -1.58 10.66
N VAL A 346 -9.51 -2.20 9.79
CA VAL A 346 -10.82 -2.77 10.16
C VAL A 346 -10.76 -4.30 10.08
N ARG A 347 -11.07 -4.97 11.19
CA ARG A 347 -10.92 -6.42 11.42
C ARG A 347 -12.27 -7.10 11.69
N LEU A 348 -12.27 -8.41 11.96
CA LEU A 348 -13.49 -9.21 12.18
C LEU A 348 -14.44 -8.63 13.26
N PRO A 349 -13.98 -8.13 14.43
CA PRO A 349 -14.90 -7.65 15.45
C PRO A 349 -15.65 -6.39 15.02
N ASP A 350 -15.10 -5.64 14.07
CA ASP A 350 -15.70 -4.43 13.50
C ASP A 350 -16.62 -4.77 12.30
N LEU A 351 -16.51 -5.99 11.76
CA LEU A 351 -17.23 -6.51 10.58
C LEU A 351 -18.05 -7.78 10.91
N PRO A 352 -18.91 -7.79 11.95
CA PRO A 352 -19.58 -9.02 12.41
C PRO A 352 -20.63 -9.57 11.42
N LYS A 353 -21.10 -8.73 10.48
CA LYS A 353 -22.09 -9.08 9.46
C LYS A 353 -21.65 -8.59 8.10
N PHE A 354 -21.89 -9.42 7.09
CA PHE A 354 -21.67 -9.07 5.69
C PHE A 354 -22.64 -7.96 5.27
N ASN A 355 -22.08 -6.87 4.74
CA ASN A 355 -22.84 -5.76 4.18
C ASN A 355 -22.22 -5.32 2.85
N HIS A 356 -22.90 -5.62 1.75
CA HIS A 356 -22.42 -5.31 0.40
C HIS A 356 -22.34 -3.80 0.14
N TRP A 357 -23.30 -3.05 0.67
CA TRP A 357 -23.47 -1.61 0.46
C TRP A 357 -22.52 -0.75 1.29
N SER A 358 -21.96 -1.31 2.37
CA SER A 358 -20.99 -0.62 3.23
C SER A 358 -19.75 -0.12 2.46
N GLY A 359 -19.42 -0.77 1.34
CA GLY A 359 -18.18 -0.54 0.61
C GLY A 359 -16.91 -0.89 1.38
N GLN A 360 -17.01 -1.40 2.63
CA GLN A 360 -15.86 -1.73 3.49
C GLN A 360 -15.33 -3.14 3.27
N MET A 361 -16.13 -4.02 2.65
CA MET A 361 -15.80 -5.43 2.47
C MET A 361 -16.07 -5.94 1.05
N ILE A 362 -15.42 -7.04 0.70
CA ILE A 362 -15.60 -7.84 -0.53
C ILE A 362 -15.61 -9.32 -0.16
N VAL A 363 -16.26 -10.12 -0.99
CA VAL A 363 -16.36 -11.56 -0.79
C VAL A 363 -15.07 -12.26 -1.25
N HIS A 364 -14.56 -13.23 -0.46
CA HIS A 364 -13.45 -14.07 -0.87
C HIS A 364 -13.81 -14.90 -2.13
N PRO A 365 -12.92 -15.06 -3.13
CA PRO A 365 -13.22 -15.77 -4.39
C PRO A 365 -13.76 -17.20 -4.25
N PHE A 366 -13.51 -17.88 -3.13
CA PHE A 366 -14.07 -19.20 -2.82
C PHE A 366 -15.57 -19.21 -2.46
N HIS A 367 -16.26 -18.07 -2.59
CA HIS A 367 -17.72 -17.99 -2.61
C HIS A 367 -18.36 -18.12 -3.99
N ALA A 368 -17.59 -18.25 -5.08
CA ALA A 368 -18.15 -18.38 -6.42
C ALA A 368 -19.16 -19.55 -6.52
N GLY A 369 -20.41 -19.26 -6.91
CA GLY A 369 -21.54 -20.18 -6.94
C GLY A 369 -22.25 -20.39 -5.59
N PHE A 370 -21.78 -19.73 -4.53
CA PHE A 370 -22.24 -19.82 -3.14
C PHE A 370 -22.18 -18.44 -2.46
N GLU A 371 -22.72 -17.44 -3.15
CA GLU A 371 -22.64 -16.03 -2.80
C GLU A 371 -23.31 -15.73 -1.44
N PRO A 372 -22.74 -14.85 -0.61
CA PRO A 372 -23.31 -14.50 0.68
C PRO A 372 -24.49 -13.54 0.55
N VAL A 373 -25.50 -13.76 1.40
CA VAL A 373 -26.66 -12.87 1.50
C VAL A 373 -26.36 -11.69 2.44
N GLU A 374 -26.95 -10.53 2.19
CA GLU A 374 -26.87 -9.35 3.07
C GLU A 374 -27.19 -9.70 4.54
N GLY A 375 -26.43 -9.17 5.49
CA GLY A 375 -26.57 -9.43 6.92
C GLY A 375 -26.20 -10.85 7.37
N SER A 376 -25.59 -11.68 6.52
CA SER A 376 -25.00 -12.97 6.91
C SER A 376 -23.82 -12.78 7.87
N ARG A 377 -23.51 -13.76 8.72
CA ARG A 377 -22.40 -13.64 9.68
C ARG A 377 -21.05 -13.80 8.98
N VAL A 378 -20.11 -12.88 9.23
CA VAL A 378 -18.71 -13.05 8.79
C VAL A 378 -18.01 -14.06 9.70
N LEU A 379 -17.25 -14.98 9.11
CA LEU A 379 -16.49 -16.01 9.83
C LEU A 379 -15.00 -15.70 9.87
N ILE A 380 -14.44 -15.24 8.74
CA ILE A 380 -13.00 -15.01 8.59
C ILE A 380 -12.79 -13.74 7.75
N VAL A 381 -11.86 -12.90 8.18
CA VAL A 381 -11.29 -11.78 7.43
C VAL A 381 -9.92 -12.21 6.94
N THR A 382 -9.81 -12.68 5.70
CA THR A 382 -8.53 -13.15 5.12
C THR A 382 -7.54 -12.01 4.92
N ARG A 383 -8.07 -10.84 4.55
CA ARG A 383 -7.37 -9.57 4.40
C ARG A 383 -8.20 -8.48 5.08
N PRO A 384 -7.64 -7.71 6.04
CA PRO A 384 -8.37 -6.63 6.69
C PRO A 384 -8.53 -5.42 5.75
N SER A 385 -9.47 -4.52 6.07
CA SER A 385 -9.61 -3.25 5.37
C SER A 385 -8.54 -2.28 5.83
N TYR A 386 -7.88 -1.58 4.90
CA TYR A 386 -6.99 -0.48 5.23
C TYR A 386 -7.54 0.83 4.68
N SER A 387 -7.48 1.87 5.51
CA SER A 387 -7.79 3.24 5.11
C SER A 387 -6.77 4.19 5.73
N TYR A 388 -6.49 5.30 5.05
CA TYR A 388 -5.83 6.44 5.66
C TYR A 388 -6.88 7.49 6.01
N ILE A 389 -6.84 7.95 7.25
CA ILE A 389 -7.68 9.03 7.77
C ILE A 389 -6.79 10.19 8.21
N ASP A 390 -7.38 11.35 8.54
CA ASP A 390 -6.66 12.55 9.01
C ASP A 390 -5.53 13.00 8.04
N ILE A 391 -5.69 12.75 6.73
CA ILE A 391 -4.65 12.96 5.71
C ILE A 391 -4.44 14.47 5.49
N ILE A 392 -3.21 14.95 5.67
CA ILE A 392 -2.87 16.37 5.54
C ILE A 392 -2.48 16.71 4.09
N SER A 393 -3.23 17.62 3.47
CA SER A 393 -2.80 18.29 2.24
C SER A 393 -1.73 19.33 2.54
N LEU A 394 -0.45 19.02 2.32
CA LEU A 394 0.64 19.99 2.46
C LEU A 394 0.48 21.25 1.58
N LYS A 395 -0.35 21.21 0.52
CA LYS A 395 -0.61 22.38 -0.35
C LYS A 395 -1.49 23.44 0.33
N HIS A 396 -2.40 23.02 1.20
CA HIS A 396 -3.41 23.90 1.82
C HIS A 396 -3.41 23.82 3.36
N PHE A 397 -2.57 22.95 3.94
CA PHE A 397 -2.51 22.59 5.36
C PHE A 397 -3.89 22.26 5.96
N CYS A 398 -4.72 21.57 5.18
CA CYS A 398 -6.04 21.09 5.58
C CYS A 398 -6.13 19.57 5.48
N THR A 399 -7.03 18.97 6.26
CA THR A 399 -7.40 17.56 6.12
C THR A 399 -8.13 17.33 4.79
N VAL A 400 -7.81 16.23 4.11
CA VAL A 400 -8.57 15.73 2.95
C VAL A 400 -9.46 14.56 3.37
N PRO A 401 -10.51 14.23 2.60
CA PRO A 401 -11.38 13.10 2.92
C PRO A 401 -10.60 11.80 3.11
N PRO A 402 -11.07 10.91 4.00
CA PRO A 402 -10.43 9.61 4.19
C PRO A 402 -10.33 8.79 2.90
N TRP A 403 -9.19 8.14 2.71
CA TRP A 403 -8.93 7.29 1.55
C TRP A 403 -8.91 5.82 1.95
N MET A 404 -9.88 5.05 1.44
CA MET A 404 -9.89 3.59 1.59
C MET A 404 -8.93 2.98 0.55
N VAL A 405 -7.90 2.27 1.04
CA VAL A 405 -6.85 1.68 0.21
C VAL A 405 -7.29 0.35 -0.38
N ASN A 406 -7.86 -0.50 0.46
CA ASN A 406 -8.46 -1.77 0.08
C ASN A 406 -9.63 -2.08 1.02
N ARG A 407 -10.56 -2.88 0.53
CA ARG A 407 -11.66 -3.44 1.31
C ARG A 407 -11.19 -4.68 2.09
N ALA A 408 -11.84 -4.99 3.20
CA ALA A 408 -11.67 -6.26 3.88
C ALA A 408 -12.18 -7.40 2.97
N GLU A 409 -11.41 -8.46 2.83
CA GLU A 409 -11.87 -9.65 2.11
C GLU A 409 -12.34 -10.70 3.13
N VAL A 410 -13.57 -11.20 2.92
CA VAL A 410 -14.28 -11.96 3.94
C VAL A 410 -14.85 -13.28 3.44
N LEU A 411 -14.82 -14.29 4.32
CA LEU A 411 -15.57 -15.53 4.22
C LEU A 411 -16.77 -15.48 5.17
N VAL A 412 -17.92 -15.91 4.69
CA VAL A 412 -19.22 -15.62 5.28
C VAL A 412 -20.05 -16.89 5.43
N ALA A 413 -20.80 -17.01 6.52
CA ALA A 413 -21.62 -18.18 6.82
C ALA A 413 -22.90 -18.27 5.97
N ALA A 414 -23.32 -19.47 5.62
CA ALA A 414 -24.63 -19.72 5.00
C ALA A 414 -25.81 -19.23 5.87
N LYS A 415 -26.59 -18.29 5.32
CA LYS A 415 -27.79 -17.71 5.96
C LYS A 415 -29.03 -18.54 5.67
N GLY A 416 -29.66 -19.04 6.74
CA GLY A 416 -30.90 -19.81 6.67
C GLY A 416 -30.71 -21.29 6.29
N ARG A 417 -31.76 -22.10 6.48
CA ARG A 417 -31.71 -23.56 6.31
C ARG A 417 -31.47 -23.99 4.86
N LYS A 418 -32.08 -23.31 3.88
CA LYS A 418 -31.95 -23.65 2.44
C LYS A 418 -30.51 -23.49 1.94
N ALA A 419 -29.86 -22.37 2.25
CA ALA A 419 -28.45 -22.14 1.88
C ALA A 419 -27.52 -23.18 2.52
N ARG A 420 -27.69 -23.46 3.83
CA ARG A 420 -26.89 -24.50 4.52
C ARG A 420 -27.06 -25.88 3.90
N ALA A 421 -28.29 -26.28 3.57
CA ALA A 421 -28.55 -27.56 2.91
C ALA A 421 -27.91 -27.64 1.52
N LEU A 422 -27.99 -26.56 0.72
CA LEU A 422 -27.38 -26.48 -0.60
C LEU A 422 -25.84 -26.53 -0.53
N TRP A 423 -25.23 -25.77 0.39
CA TRP A 423 -23.78 -25.79 0.63
C TRP A 423 -23.31 -27.12 1.23
N ALA A 424 -24.16 -27.84 1.95
CA ALA A 424 -23.84 -29.19 2.45
C ALA A 424 -23.86 -30.22 1.30
N ALA A 425 -24.93 -30.22 0.49
CA ALA A 425 -25.08 -31.15 -0.64
C ALA A 425 -23.92 -31.04 -1.65
N ALA A 426 -23.55 -29.81 -2.03
CA ALA A 426 -22.47 -29.55 -2.98
C ALA A 426 -21.05 -29.89 -2.46
N ALA A 427 -20.88 -30.18 -1.16
CA ALA A 427 -19.61 -30.69 -0.64
C ALA A 427 -19.50 -32.22 -0.76
N VAL A 428 -20.63 -32.93 -0.83
CA VAL A 428 -20.64 -34.41 -0.98
C VAL A 428 -20.34 -34.83 -2.42
N SER A 429 -20.70 -34.01 -3.42
CA SER A 429 -20.46 -34.30 -4.84
C SER A 429 -18.98 -34.23 -5.26
N ASN A 430 -18.12 -33.53 -4.49
CA ASN A 430 -16.70 -33.36 -4.85
C ASN A 430 -15.81 -34.54 -4.42
N ASP A 431 -16.29 -35.45 -3.56
CA ASP A 431 -15.55 -36.65 -3.14
C ASP A 431 -15.77 -37.85 -4.09
N CYS A 432 -16.60 -37.70 -5.14
CA CYS A 432 -17.08 -38.81 -5.95
C CYS A 432 -17.13 -38.54 -7.46
N ASP A 433 -16.18 -37.79 -8.02
CA ASP A 433 -16.06 -37.67 -9.48
C ASP A 433 -14.63 -37.85 -10.01
N ASP A 434 -14.33 -39.11 -10.34
CA ASP A 434 -13.25 -39.51 -11.23
C ASP A 434 -13.87 -40.18 -12.48
N THR A 435 -14.83 -39.52 -13.16
CA THR A 435 -15.31 -39.96 -14.49
C THR A 435 -15.85 -38.85 -15.40
N VAL A 436 -15.20 -38.73 -16.57
CA VAL A 436 -15.82 -38.57 -17.91
C VAL A 436 -17.00 -37.58 -18.04
N GLY A 437 -16.74 -36.46 -18.70
CA GLY A 437 -17.77 -35.46 -19.00
C GLY A 437 -18.92 -35.97 -19.87
N MET A 438 -20.10 -35.40 -19.63
CA MET A 438 -21.17 -35.30 -20.62
C MET A 438 -21.67 -33.86 -20.66
N ASP A 439 -21.76 -33.33 -21.87
CA ASP A 439 -22.37 -32.04 -22.16
C ASP A 439 -23.83 -32.03 -21.67
N LYS A 440 -24.27 -30.91 -21.10
CA LYS A 440 -25.70 -30.62 -20.94
C LYS A 440 -26.00 -29.19 -21.35
N GLU A 441 -27.12 -29.08 -22.05
CA GLU A 441 -27.49 -27.97 -22.91
C GLU A 441 -27.92 -26.72 -22.13
N GLU A 442 -27.81 -25.59 -22.82
CA GLU A 442 -28.18 -24.27 -22.34
C GLU A 442 -29.70 -24.18 -22.11
N GLY A 443 -30.09 -23.72 -20.91
CA GLY A 443 -31.47 -23.36 -20.59
C GLY A 443 -31.60 -21.86 -20.45
N GLU A 444 -32.15 -21.20 -21.47
CA GLU A 444 -32.43 -19.76 -21.45
C GLU A 444 -33.31 -19.39 -20.25
N SER A 445 -32.92 -18.37 -19.49
CA SER A 445 -33.81 -17.66 -18.57
C SER A 445 -33.48 -16.18 -18.54
N GLN A 446 -34.04 -15.50 -19.54
CA GLN A 446 -34.79 -14.24 -19.45
C GLN A 446 -34.21 -13.10 -18.58
N GLU A 447 -33.88 -12.02 -19.28
CA GLU A 447 -33.54 -10.71 -18.72
C GLU A 447 -34.72 -10.11 -17.95
N ASP A 448 -34.46 -9.53 -16.78
CA ASP A 448 -35.29 -8.47 -16.17
C ASP A 448 -34.40 -7.23 -16.02
N ASP A 449 -34.82 -6.14 -16.66
CA ASP A 449 -34.18 -4.81 -16.65
C ASP A 449 -34.80 -3.96 -15.54
N ASP A 450 -34.05 -3.73 -14.46
CA ASP A 450 -34.36 -2.71 -13.45
C ASP A 450 -33.27 -1.62 -13.46
N THR A 451 -33.50 -0.62 -14.32
CA THR A 451 -32.73 0.62 -14.33
C THR A 451 -33.21 1.55 -13.19
N GLU A 452 -32.50 1.57 -12.05
CA GLU A 452 -32.65 2.64 -11.05
C GLU A 452 -31.34 3.41 -10.77
N GLU A 453 -31.43 4.70 -11.04
CA GLU A 453 -30.48 5.75 -10.71
C GLU A 453 -30.64 6.13 -9.22
N ASN A 454 -29.57 6.13 -8.41
CA ASN A 454 -29.12 7.31 -7.64
C ASN A 454 -27.98 7.06 -6.61
N ALA A 455 -27.21 8.13 -6.41
CA ALA A 455 -26.39 8.48 -5.23
C ALA A 455 -25.32 7.49 -4.72
N ASP A 456 -24.05 7.86 -4.91
CA ASP A 456 -22.93 7.38 -4.07
C ASP A 456 -23.25 7.61 -2.57
N PRO A 457 -23.26 6.56 -1.71
CA PRO A 457 -23.41 6.76 -0.28
C PRO A 457 -22.17 7.45 0.30
N VAL A 458 -22.38 8.47 1.12
CA VAL A 458 -21.32 9.15 1.88
C VAL A 458 -20.61 8.10 2.74
N ARG A 459 -19.30 7.96 2.52
CA ARG A 459 -18.49 6.87 3.09
C ARG A 459 -18.08 7.18 4.52
N ASP A 460 -18.96 6.91 5.47
CA ASP A 460 -18.60 6.90 6.88
C ASP A 460 -17.67 5.72 7.18
N LEU A 461 -16.38 6.03 7.33
CA LEU A 461 -15.40 5.07 7.87
C LEU A 461 -15.58 4.94 9.38
N PRO A 462 -15.34 3.75 9.96
CA PRO A 462 -15.34 3.60 11.41
C PRO A 462 -14.21 4.46 12.02
N PRO A 463 -14.41 5.01 13.23
CA PRO A 463 -13.37 5.74 13.93
C PRO A 463 -12.15 4.86 14.17
N LEU A 464 -10.97 5.49 14.29
CA LEU A 464 -9.74 4.81 14.76
C LEU A 464 -10.04 3.98 16.01
N ARG A 465 -9.69 2.69 15.97
CA ARG A 465 -9.65 1.85 17.17
C ARG A 465 -8.68 2.44 18.20
N GLU A 466 -9.08 2.40 19.47
CA GLU A 466 -8.11 2.44 20.57
C GLU A 466 -7.19 1.23 20.42
N THR A 467 -5.88 1.44 20.29
CA THR A 467 -4.91 0.34 20.21
C THR A 467 -4.87 -0.44 21.53
N ILE A 468 -4.69 -1.77 21.43
CA ILE A 468 -4.86 -2.72 22.55
C ILE A 468 -3.60 -2.73 23.43
N TRP A 469 -3.31 -1.60 24.07
CA TRP A 469 -2.22 -1.43 25.05
C TRP A 469 -2.75 -0.86 26.37
N ARG A 470 -3.82 -1.47 26.90
CA ARG A 470 -4.08 -1.43 28.34
C ARG A 470 -3.20 -2.50 28.98
N GLN A 471 -2.23 -2.07 29.78
CA GLN A 471 -1.45 -2.92 30.68
C GLN A 471 -2.31 -3.49 31.80
#